data_AF-A0A954IMN2-F1
#
_entry.id   AF-A0A954IMN2-F1
#
_cell.length_a   1.000
_cell.length_b   1.000
_cell.length_c   1.000
_cell.angle_alpha   90.00
_cell.angle_beta   90.00
_cell.angle_gamma   90.00
#
_symmetry.space_group_name_H-M   'P 1'
#
loop_
_entity.id
_entity.type
_entity.pdbx_description
1 polymer ?
#
loop_
_entity_poly.entity_id
_entity_poly.type
_entity_poly.pdbx_seq_one_letter_code
_entity_poly.pdbx_strand_id
1 'polypeptide(L)'
;MLGNVRLVLALHDHQPVGNFDGVFEQACDDAYLPFLDVMRDFPEIPFALHTSGSLLEWLEVHKPEYIDRLRSLAQSSQAEIIGGAYFEPILSNIPRRDRIGQIRSYSEHLNRLFGTPIRGMWLPERVWEQSFASDIAAAGIEYTIVD
;
A
#
# COMPACT_ATOMS: atom_id res chain seq x y z
N MET A 1 14.32 -27.28 21.19
CA MET A 1 13.27 -26.66 20.37
C MET A 1 13.94 -26.07 19.15
N LEU A 2 13.62 -26.58 17.95
CA LEU A 2 13.92 -25.83 16.72
C LEU A 2 13.04 -24.57 16.77
N GLY A 3 13.65 -23.40 16.60
CA GLY A 3 12.91 -22.13 16.63
C GLY A 3 12.01 -22.01 15.41
N ASN A 4 10.79 -21.51 15.59
CA ASN A 4 9.92 -21.16 14.47
C ASN A 4 10.33 -19.79 13.92
N VAL A 5 10.53 -19.71 12.60
CA VAL A 5 10.73 -18.44 11.89
C VAL A 5 9.37 -17.85 11.54
N ARG A 6 9.20 -16.54 11.75
CA ARG A 6 8.04 -15.80 11.24
C ARG A 6 8.47 -15.08 9.95
N LEU A 7 7.70 -15.27 8.89
CA LEU A 7 7.87 -14.58 7.62
C LEU A 7 6.81 -13.48 7.51
N VAL A 8 7.23 -12.28 7.10
CA VAL A 8 6.35 -11.19 6.67
C VAL A 8 6.60 -10.98 5.18
N LEU A 9 5.59 -11.25 4.36
CA LEU A 9 5.63 -11.01 2.92
C LEU A 9 4.97 -9.65 2.64
N ALA A 10 5.75 -8.66 2.22
CA ALA A 10 5.27 -7.32 1.90
C ALA A 10 5.63 -6.95 0.45
N LEU A 11 4.67 -6.38 -0.26
CA LEU A 11 4.82 -5.93 -1.65
C LEU A 11 4.49 -4.44 -1.76
N HIS A 12 5.12 -3.79 -2.75
CA HIS A 12 4.94 -2.39 -3.06
C HIS A 12 4.74 -2.21 -4.57
N ASP A 13 3.53 -1.80 -4.94
CA ASP A 13 3.14 -1.51 -6.31
C ASP A 13 3.01 -0.01 -6.50
N HIS A 14 3.74 0.54 -7.46
CA HIS A 14 3.74 1.97 -7.75
C HIS A 14 3.74 2.24 -9.24
N GLN A 15 2.93 3.22 -9.65
CA GLN A 15 3.03 3.89 -10.94
C GLN A 15 3.02 5.41 -10.73
N PRO A 16 4.01 6.16 -11.25
CA PRO A 16 4.11 7.59 -10.99
C PRO A 16 3.03 8.39 -11.73
N VAL A 17 2.66 9.54 -11.14
CA VAL A 17 1.74 10.49 -11.77
C VAL A 17 2.29 10.92 -13.14
N GLY A 18 1.46 10.86 -14.16
CA GLY A 18 1.82 11.25 -15.53
C GLY A 18 2.46 10.14 -16.37
N ASN A 19 2.55 8.91 -15.86
CA ASN A 19 2.90 7.76 -16.69
C ASN A 19 1.76 7.42 -17.68
N PHE A 20 2.07 6.67 -18.74
CA PHE A 20 1.11 6.37 -19.81
C PHE A 20 0.12 5.28 -19.41
N ASP A 21 -1.16 5.42 -19.78
CA ASP A 21 -2.22 4.44 -19.46
C ASP A 21 -1.86 3.00 -19.85
N GLY A 22 -1.25 2.81 -21.02
CA GLY A 22 -0.82 1.48 -21.47
C GLY A 22 0.25 0.84 -20.56
N VAL A 23 1.03 1.64 -19.84
CA VAL A 23 2.00 1.14 -18.84
C VAL A 23 1.28 0.67 -17.58
N PHE A 24 0.26 1.41 -17.11
CA PHE A 24 -0.57 0.97 -15.98
C PHE A 24 -1.32 -0.32 -16.32
N GLU A 25 -1.94 -0.38 -17.51
CA GLU A 25 -2.68 -1.55 -17.96
C GLU A 25 -1.78 -2.78 -18.07
N GLN A 26 -0.63 -2.63 -18.75
CA GLN A 26 0.32 -3.73 -18.89
C GLN A 26 0.82 -4.22 -17.52
N ALA A 27 1.19 -3.31 -16.60
CA ALA A 27 1.65 -3.71 -15.28
C ALA A 27 0.56 -4.41 -14.46
N CYS A 28 -0.70 -3.98 -14.61
CA CYS A 28 -1.84 -4.65 -13.97
C CYS A 28 -2.03 -6.07 -14.50
N ASP A 29 -2.01 -6.24 -15.82
CA ASP A 29 -2.28 -7.52 -16.47
C ASP A 29 -1.10 -8.50 -16.30
N ASP A 30 0.14 -8.01 -16.29
CA ASP A 30 1.35 -8.84 -16.19
C ASP A 30 1.74 -9.17 -14.74
N ALA A 31 1.41 -8.31 -13.76
CA ALA A 31 1.92 -8.44 -12.38
C ALA A 31 0.84 -8.35 -11.30
N TYR A 32 0.10 -7.24 -11.21
CA TYR A 32 -0.76 -6.98 -10.05
C TYR A 32 -1.93 -7.97 -9.95
N LEU A 33 -2.68 -8.14 -11.04
CA LEU A 33 -3.84 -9.01 -11.06
C LEU A 33 -3.46 -10.51 -10.97
N PRO A 34 -2.46 -11.01 -11.72
CA PRO A 34 -1.99 -12.39 -11.58
C PRO A 34 -1.51 -12.72 -10.15
N PHE A 35 -0.83 -11.78 -9.48
CA PHE A 35 -0.40 -11.98 -8.10
C PHE A 35 -1.59 -12.23 -7.16
N LEU A 36 -2.63 -11.39 -7.23
CA LEU A 36 -3.84 -11.58 -6.41
C LEU A 36 -4.56 -12.90 -6.73
N ASP A 37 -4.60 -13.29 -8.01
CA ASP A 37 -5.22 -14.56 -8.41
C ASP A 37 -4.48 -15.77 -7.83
N VAL A 38 -3.14 -15.75 -7.84
CA VAL A 38 -2.34 -16.82 -7.22
C VAL A 38 -2.54 -16.83 -5.71
N MET A 39 -2.45 -15.67 -5.03
CA MET A 39 -2.59 -15.62 -3.57
C MET A 39 -3.95 -16.12 -3.09
N ARG A 40 -5.02 -15.90 -3.86
CA ARG A 40 -6.37 -16.42 -3.55
C ARG A 40 -6.39 -17.95 -3.40
N ASP A 41 -5.54 -18.67 -4.14
CA ASP A 41 -5.49 -20.13 -4.10
C ASP A 41 -4.70 -20.67 -2.89
N PHE A 42 -4.02 -19.79 -2.13
CA PHE A 42 -3.23 -20.12 -0.93
C PHE A 42 -3.66 -19.29 0.29
N PRO A 43 -4.90 -19.45 0.80
CA PRO A 43 -5.48 -18.66 1.91
C PRO A 43 -4.64 -18.65 3.20
N GLU A 44 -3.78 -19.64 3.40
CA GLU A 44 -2.88 -19.77 4.55
C GLU A 44 -1.65 -18.86 4.50
N ILE A 45 -1.37 -18.21 3.37
CA ILE A 45 -0.23 -17.30 3.20
C ILE A 45 -0.74 -15.85 3.31
N PRO A 46 -0.58 -15.19 4.47
CA PRO A 46 -0.89 -13.77 4.58
C PRO A 46 0.19 -12.93 3.92
N PHE A 47 -0.20 -11.78 3.39
CA PHE A 47 0.71 -10.80 2.81
C PHE A 47 0.25 -9.39 3.12
N ALA A 48 1.18 -8.45 3.00
CA ALA A 48 0.95 -7.02 3.11
C ALA A 48 1.13 -6.38 1.73
N LEU A 49 0.22 -5.52 1.33
CA LEU A 49 0.26 -4.86 0.02
C LEU A 49 0.14 -3.36 0.16
N HIS A 50 1.16 -2.66 -0.33
CA HIS A 50 1.10 -1.23 -0.59
C HIS A 50 0.85 -1.00 -2.08
N THR A 51 -0.15 -0.19 -2.41
CA THR A 51 -0.38 0.34 -3.76
C THR A 51 -0.20 1.85 -3.67
N SER A 52 0.46 2.53 -4.61
CA SER A 52 0.53 3.99 -4.56
C SER A 52 -0.83 4.61 -4.88
N GLY A 53 -1.15 5.78 -4.32
CA GLY A 53 -2.45 6.42 -4.54
C GLY A 53 -2.74 6.75 -6.00
N SER A 54 -1.73 7.16 -6.76
CA SER A 54 -1.82 7.35 -8.23
C SER A 54 -2.22 6.08 -8.98
N LEU A 55 -1.68 4.92 -8.57
CA LEU A 55 -2.03 3.63 -9.16
C LEU A 55 -3.43 3.21 -8.70
N LEU A 56 -3.77 3.40 -7.43
CA LEU A 56 -5.08 3.08 -6.90
C LEU A 56 -6.19 3.86 -7.64
N GLU A 57 -6.02 5.16 -7.83
CA GLU A 57 -6.99 6.00 -8.57
C GLU A 57 -7.21 5.51 -10.00
N TRP A 58 -6.14 5.07 -10.67
CA TRP A 58 -6.25 4.48 -12.00
C TRP A 58 -7.00 3.14 -11.97
N LEU A 59 -6.69 2.26 -11.01
CA LEU A 59 -7.31 0.95 -10.84
C LEU A 59 -8.81 1.06 -10.51
N GLU A 60 -9.22 2.01 -9.68
CA GLU A 60 -10.62 2.25 -9.33
C GLU A 60 -11.48 2.58 -10.56
N VAL A 61 -10.90 3.28 -11.54
CA VAL A 61 -11.59 3.67 -12.77
C VAL A 61 -11.54 2.57 -13.83
N HIS A 62 -10.38 1.93 -14.03
CA HIS A 62 -10.13 1.07 -15.19
C HIS A 62 -10.19 -0.43 -14.90
N LYS A 63 -9.96 -0.84 -13.65
CA LYS A 63 -9.88 -2.25 -13.23
C LYS A 63 -10.65 -2.47 -11.92
N PRO A 64 -11.96 -2.14 -11.84
CA PRO A 64 -12.75 -2.32 -10.60
C PRO A 64 -12.74 -3.76 -10.08
N GLU A 65 -12.56 -4.76 -10.96
CA GLU A 65 -12.39 -6.16 -10.60
C GLU A 65 -11.14 -6.42 -9.75
N TYR A 66 -10.06 -5.65 -9.95
CA TYR A 66 -8.88 -5.72 -9.09
C TYR A 66 -9.22 -5.26 -7.67
N ILE A 67 -9.95 -4.14 -7.56
CA ILE A 67 -10.38 -3.57 -6.27
C ILE A 67 -11.30 -4.54 -5.53
N ASP A 68 -12.25 -5.16 -6.21
CA ASP A 68 -13.17 -6.14 -5.61
C ASP A 68 -12.44 -7.39 -5.10
N ARG A 69 -11.44 -7.88 -5.85
CA ARG A 69 -10.59 -9.00 -5.43
C ARG A 69 -9.77 -8.63 -4.20
N LEU A 70 -9.07 -7.49 -4.24
CA LEU A 70 -8.25 -7.02 -3.12
C LEU A 70 -9.11 -6.77 -1.87
N ARG A 71 -10.31 -6.20 -2.03
CA ARG A 71 -11.28 -6.05 -0.93
C ARG A 71 -11.65 -7.39 -0.30
N SER A 72 -11.91 -8.41 -1.12
CA SER A 72 -12.24 -9.75 -0.63
C SER A 72 -11.08 -10.36 0.17
N LEU A 73 -9.84 -10.21 -0.30
CA LEU A 73 -8.63 -10.68 0.39
C LEU A 73 -8.35 -9.90 1.68
N ALA A 74 -8.65 -8.61 1.71
CA ALA A 74 -8.52 -7.79 2.91
C ALA A 74 -9.57 -8.17 3.97
N GLN A 75 -10.82 -8.39 3.56
CA GLN A 75 -11.91 -8.80 4.46
C GLN A 75 -11.71 -10.19 5.05
N SER A 76 -11.07 -11.11 4.32
CA SER A 76 -10.67 -12.42 4.84
C SER A 76 -9.41 -12.38 5.72
N SER A 77 -8.83 -11.19 5.94
CA SER A 77 -7.55 -10.99 6.66
C SER A 77 -6.35 -11.69 6.01
N GLN A 78 -6.45 -12.07 4.74
CA GLN A 78 -5.31 -12.61 3.99
C GLN A 78 -4.37 -11.50 3.51
N ALA A 79 -4.93 -10.35 3.14
CA ALA A 79 -4.17 -9.16 2.75
C ALA A 79 -4.27 -8.07 3.82
N GLU A 80 -3.13 -7.61 4.35
CA GLU A 80 -3.05 -6.35 5.08
C GLU A 80 -2.82 -5.21 4.09
N ILE A 81 -3.73 -4.22 4.09
CA ILE A 81 -3.59 -3.02 3.28
C ILE A 81 -2.59 -2.08 3.96
N ILE A 82 -1.52 -1.76 3.27
CA ILE A 82 -0.47 -0.85 3.72
C ILE A 82 -0.74 0.53 3.12
N GLY A 83 -0.73 1.56 3.97
CA GLY A 83 -0.85 2.95 3.57
C GLY A 83 0.50 3.56 3.21
N GLY A 84 0.54 4.88 3.05
CA GLY A 84 1.71 5.56 2.55
C GLY A 84 1.43 7.05 2.39
N ALA A 85 2.42 7.79 1.90
CA ALA A 85 2.13 9.11 1.38
C ALA A 85 1.48 8.95 -0.01
N TYR A 86 0.27 9.50 -0.16
CA TYR A 86 -0.63 9.30 -1.30
C TYR A 86 0.06 9.25 -2.67
N PHE A 87 0.94 10.21 -2.96
CA PHE A 87 1.57 10.36 -4.28
C PHE A 87 3.06 9.98 -4.31
N GLU A 88 3.52 9.14 -3.37
CA GLU A 88 4.92 8.69 -3.29
C GLU A 88 5.98 9.83 -3.31
N PRO A 89 5.81 10.94 -2.58
CA PRO A 89 6.85 11.95 -2.48
C PRO A 89 8.04 11.44 -1.67
N ILE A 90 9.25 11.91 -2.01
CA ILE A 90 10.39 11.84 -1.09
C ILE A 90 10.06 12.71 0.13
N LEU A 91 9.80 12.08 1.28
CA LEU A 91 9.27 12.77 2.47
C LEU A 91 10.16 13.90 2.98
N SER A 92 11.49 13.80 2.82
CA SER A 92 12.45 14.85 3.20
C SER A 92 12.26 16.14 2.39
N ASN A 93 11.66 16.05 1.20
CA ASN A 93 11.52 17.18 0.27
C ASN A 93 10.19 17.93 0.43
N ILE A 94 9.33 17.51 1.37
CA ILE A 94 8.03 18.14 1.60
C ILE A 94 7.86 18.57 3.07
N PRO A 95 7.09 19.65 3.33
CA PRO A 95 6.83 20.11 4.70
C PRO A 95 6.09 19.05 5.53
N ARG A 96 6.32 19.07 6.86
CA ARG A 96 5.61 18.21 7.83
C ARG A 96 4.09 18.18 7.62
N ARG A 97 3.48 19.34 7.37
CA ARG A 97 2.03 19.46 7.11
C ARG A 97 1.61 18.56 5.96
N ASP A 98 2.36 18.56 4.87
CA ASP A 98 2.03 17.83 3.65
C ASP A 98 2.34 16.34 3.81
N ARG A 99 3.38 15.95 4.56
CA ARG A 99 3.61 14.55 4.96
C ARG A 99 2.40 13.98 5.68
N ILE A 100 1.97 14.65 6.75
CA ILE A 100 0.83 14.20 7.58
C ILE A 100 -0.46 14.22 6.76
N GLY A 101 -0.67 15.27 5.95
CA GLY A 101 -1.84 15.41 5.10
C GLY A 101 -1.95 14.27 4.09
N GLN A 102 -0.88 13.98 3.36
CA GLN A 102 -0.88 12.89 2.38
C GLN A 102 -1.12 11.53 3.03
N ILE A 103 -0.48 11.24 4.17
CA ILE A 103 -0.67 9.97 4.87
C ILE A 103 -2.12 9.82 5.34
N ARG A 104 -2.68 10.84 6.00
CA ARG A 104 -4.07 10.79 6.51
C ARG A 104 -5.08 10.67 5.38
N SER A 105 -4.98 11.51 4.35
CA SER A 105 -5.91 11.47 3.22
C SER A 105 -5.86 10.11 2.52
N TYR A 106 -4.68 9.49 2.42
CA TYR A 106 -4.57 8.19 1.80
C TYR A 106 -5.13 7.08 2.68
N SER A 107 -4.80 7.06 3.97
CA SER A 107 -5.39 6.11 4.93
C SER A 107 -6.92 6.20 4.97
N GLU A 108 -7.48 7.39 4.92
CA GLU A 108 -8.93 7.60 4.85
C GLU A 108 -9.54 7.06 3.56
N HIS A 109 -8.85 7.24 2.42
CA HIS A 109 -9.29 6.70 1.14
C HIS A 109 -9.30 5.17 1.16
N LEU A 110 -8.19 4.55 1.55
CA LEU A 110 -8.05 3.11 1.67
C LEU A 110 -9.09 2.50 2.61
N ASN A 111 -9.33 3.11 3.77
CA ASN A 111 -10.33 2.63 4.72
C ASN A 111 -11.76 2.71 4.14
N ARG A 112 -12.10 3.78 3.40
CA ARG A 112 -13.40 3.86 2.70
C ARG A 112 -13.54 2.77 1.64
N LEU A 113 -12.47 2.45 0.92
CA LEU A 113 -12.50 1.52 -0.21
C LEU A 113 -12.51 0.04 0.22
N PHE A 114 -11.72 -0.29 1.24
CA PHE A 114 -11.50 -1.68 1.67
C PHE A 114 -12.19 -2.04 3.00
N GLY A 115 -12.62 -1.05 3.79
CA GLY A 115 -13.29 -1.27 5.08
C GLY A 115 -12.38 -1.86 6.16
N THR A 116 -11.07 -1.63 6.06
CA THR A 116 -10.06 -2.11 7.02
C THR A 116 -9.22 -0.95 7.56
N PRO A 117 -8.78 -1.02 8.83
CA PRO A 117 -7.94 0.02 9.41
C PRO A 117 -6.51 -0.02 8.82
N ILE A 118 -5.99 1.15 8.46
CA ILE A 118 -4.63 1.30 7.94
C ILE A 118 -3.68 1.61 9.10
N ARG A 119 -2.88 0.61 9.49
CA ARG A 119 -1.95 0.69 10.62
C ARG A 119 -0.50 0.84 10.19
N GLY A 120 -0.14 0.24 9.06
CA GLY A 120 1.20 0.28 8.50
C GLY A 120 1.31 1.30 7.38
N MET A 121 2.52 1.81 7.16
CA MET A 121 2.84 2.50 5.93
C MET A 121 4.10 1.99 5.25
N TRP A 122 4.12 2.09 3.93
CA TRP A 122 5.34 2.03 3.13
C TRP A 122 6.03 3.39 3.14
N LEU A 123 7.34 3.40 3.36
CA LEU A 123 8.15 4.62 3.31
C LEU A 123 8.73 4.78 1.90
N PRO A 124 8.33 5.82 1.14
CA PRO A 124 8.83 6.05 -0.21
C PRO A 124 10.36 6.04 -0.25
N GLU A 125 10.92 5.20 -1.12
CA GLU A 125 12.38 4.97 -1.27
C GLU A 125 13.15 4.60 0.01
N ARG A 126 12.44 4.22 1.08
CA ARG A 126 12.99 3.92 2.41
C ARG A 126 13.90 5.03 2.96
N VAL A 127 13.72 6.27 2.49
CA VAL A 127 14.46 7.44 2.99
C VAL A 127 13.94 7.80 4.38
N TRP A 128 14.79 7.69 5.40
CA TRP A 128 14.42 7.91 6.79
C TRP A 128 15.09 9.14 7.42
N GLU A 129 14.30 9.93 8.13
CA GLU A 129 14.76 10.97 9.06
C GLU A 129 14.07 10.79 10.42
N GLN A 130 14.77 11.11 11.51
CA GLN A 130 14.24 10.94 12.87
C GLN A 130 12.92 11.69 13.10
N SER A 131 12.74 12.86 12.47
CA SER A 131 11.49 13.63 12.56
C SER A 131 10.26 12.87 12.03
N PHE A 132 10.45 11.93 11.10
CA PHE A 132 9.36 11.19 10.49
C PHE A 132 8.63 10.32 11.50
N ALA A 133 9.31 9.79 12.53
CA ALA A 133 8.64 9.04 13.59
C ALA A 133 7.46 9.82 14.20
N SER A 134 7.68 11.10 14.51
CA SER A 134 6.62 11.95 15.08
C SER A 134 5.55 12.35 14.07
N ASP A 135 5.90 12.46 12.79
CA ASP A 135 4.97 12.82 11.71
C ASP A 135 4.05 11.64 11.36
N ILE A 136 4.64 10.45 11.23
CA ILE A 136 3.96 9.17 10.95
C ILE A 136 3.00 8.83 12.09
N ALA A 137 3.47 8.90 13.35
CA ALA A 137 2.61 8.70 14.51
C ALA A 137 1.48 9.73 14.58
N ALA A 138 1.76 11.02 14.29
CA ALA A 138 0.73 12.04 14.23
C ALA A 138 -0.29 11.78 13.11
N ALA A 139 0.12 11.12 12.02
CA ALA A 139 -0.77 10.72 10.94
C ALA A 139 -1.63 9.48 11.28
N GLY A 140 -1.43 8.85 12.44
CA GLY A 140 -2.21 7.70 12.90
C GLY A 140 -1.64 6.34 12.46
N ILE A 141 -0.42 6.31 11.93
CA ILE A 141 0.27 5.09 11.53
C ILE A 141 1.05 4.53 12.73
N GLU A 142 0.94 3.22 12.93
CA GLU A 142 1.50 2.47 14.06
C GLU A 142 2.90 1.91 13.75
N TYR A 143 3.17 1.58 12.49
CA TYR A 143 4.46 1.06 12.05
C TYR A 143 4.79 1.48 10.61
N THR A 144 6.09 1.44 10.27
CA THR A 144 6.58 1.65 8.90
C THR A 144 7.63 0.61 8.56
N ILE A 145 7.86 0.39 7.27
CA ILE A 145 8.83 -0.57 6.73
C ILE A 145 10.09 0.20 6.31
N VAL A 146 11.24 -0.24 6.81
CA VAL A 146 12.58 0.33 6.54
C VAL A 146 13.60 -0.80 6.32
N ASP A 147 14.77 -0.46 5.79
CA ASP A 147 15.91 -1.35 5.53
C ASP A 147 17.06 -1.16 6.56
#